data_AF-A0A2A5FY02-F1
#
_entry.id   AF-A0A2A5FY02-F1
#
_cell.length_a   1.000
_cell.length_b   1.000
_cell.length_c   1.000
_cell.angle_alpha   90.00
_cell.angle_beta   90.00
_cell.angle_gamma   90.00
#
_symmetry.space_group_name_H-M   'P 1'
#
loop_
_entity.id
_entity.type
_entity.pdbx_description
1 polymer ?
#
loop_
_entity_poly.entity_id
_entity_poly.type
_entity_poly.pdbx_seq_one_letter_code
_entity_poly.pdbx_strand_id
1 'polypeptide(L)'
;MSEQKIQVRVTETDQLMDVVVYSKRLDKIEVVLGAGVHSVKCELIPTANGMAYVGSAMGREIVYEHSSEQVKDDLELENHDYRDSRRR
;
A
#
# COMPACT_ATOMS: atom_id res chain seq x y z
N MET A 1 11.59 -4.75 12.56
CA MET A 1 10.50 -3.97 11.94
C MET A 1 10.26 -4.60 10.58
N SER A 2 9.15 -5.29 10.41
CA SER A 2 8.85 -5.97 9.15
C SER A 2 8.39 -4.93 8.13
N GLU A 3 9.19 -4.69 7.10
CA GLU A 3 8.80 -3.84 5.98
C GLU A 3 7.75 -4.61 5.16
N GLN A 4 6.50 -4.17 5.23
CA GLN A 4 5.44 -4.73 4.42
C GLN A 4 5.58 -4.26 2.98
N LYS A 5 5.46 -5.19 2.04
CA LYS A 5 5.50 -4.89 0.61
C LYS A 5 4.18 -5.28 -0.01
N ILE A 6 3.69 -4.42 -0.90
CA ILE A 6 2.52 -4.69 -1.72
C ILE A 6 2.90 -4.59 -3.18
N GLN A 7 2.21 -5.36 -4.01
CA GLN A 7 2.41 -5.35 -5.44
C GLN A 7 1.42 -4.36 -6.08
N VAL A 8 1.94 -3.38 -6.81
CA VAL A 8 1.15 -2.40 -7.55
C VAL A 8 1.39 -2.55 -9.04
N ARG A 9 0.38 -2.24 -9.85
CA ARG A 9 0.44 -2.26 -11.31
C ARG A 9 0.67 -0.86 -11.85
N VAL A 10 1.68 -0.69 -12.70
CA VAL A 10 1.91 0.55 -13.44
C VAL A 10 0.99 0.55 -14.67
N THR A 11 0.10 1.52 -14.80
CA THR A 11 -0.89 1.52 -15.90
C THR A 11 -0.27 1.82 -17.26
N GLU A 12 0.82 2.60 -17.28
CA GLU A 12 1.56 2.94 -18.51
C GLU A 12 2.24 1.73 -19.15
N THR A 13 2.84 0.84 -18.35
CA THR A 13 3.66 -0.28 -18.85
C THR A 13 3.04 -1.65 -18.60
N ASP A 14 1.91 -1.70 -17.91
CA ASP A 14 1.27 -2.92 -17.41
C ASP A 14 2.14 -3.78 -16.48
N GLN A 15 3.24 -3.20 -15.97
CA GLN A 15 4.18 -3.93 -15.15
C GLN A 15 3.76 -3.93 -13.69
N LEU A 16 3.92 -5.06 -13.03
CA LEU A 16 3.77 -5.18 -11.59
C LEU A 16 5.08 -4.82 -10.89
N MET A 17 5.00 -4.10 -9.78
CA MET A 17 6.14 -3.63 -9.01
C MET A 17 5.86 -3.73 -7.51
N ASP A 18 6.85 -4.16 -6.75
CA ASP A 18 6.79 -4.19 -5.29
C ASP A 18 7.13 -2.82 -4.70
N VAL A 19 6.27 -2.35 -3.79
CA VAL A 19 6.46 -1.08 -3.05
C VAL A 19 6.32 -1.33 -1.56
N VAL A 20 7.04 -0.57 -0.76
CA VAL A 20 6.99 -0.72 0.70
C VAL A 20 5.84 0.10 1.26
N VAL A 21 5.01 -0.48 2.11
CA VAL A 21 3.94 0.24 2.80
C VAL A 21 4.53 1.04 3.94
N TYR A 22 4.29 2.35 3.93
CA TYR A 22 4.66 3.26 5.01
C TYR A 22 3.50 3.49 5.98
N SER A 23 2.29 3.69 5.45
CA SER A 23 1.06 3.78 6.25
C SER A 23 -0.10 3.19 5.47
N LYS A 24 -0.92 2.37 6.12
CA LYS A 24 -2.10 1.75 5.51
C LYS A 24 -3.35 2.26 6.21
N ARG A 25 -4.28 2.86 5.46
CA ARG A 25 -5.61 3.26 5.93
C ARG A 25 -6.64 3.05 4.82
N LEU A 26 -7.91 3.04 5.19
CA LEU A 26 -9.00 2.87 4.23
C LEU A 26 -9.18 4.09 3.32
N ASP A 27 -8.95 5.29 3.85
CA ASP A 27 -9.03 6.55 3.11
C ASP A 27 -7.83 6.79 2.21
N LYS A 28 -6.64 6.30 2.58
CA LYS A 28 -5.41 6.41 1.80
C LYS A 28 -4.36 5.40 2.24
N ILE A 29 -3.53 4.96 1.30
CA ILE A 29 -2.38 4.10 1.56
C ILE A 29 -1.11 4.84 1.13
N GLU A 30 -0.20 5.07 2.06
CA GLU A 30 1.10 5.68 1.81
C GLU A 30 2.12 4.58 1.54
N VAL A 31 2.75 4.63 0.38
CA VAL A 31 3.78 3.69 -0.05
C VAL A 31 5.09 4.41 -0.34
N VAL A 32 6.19 3.68 -0.26
CA VAL A 32 7.54 4.14 -0.55
C VAL A 32 8.11 3.30 -1.69
N LEU A 33 8.55 3.99 -2.73
CA LEU A 33 9.25 3.40 -3.87
C LEU A 33 10.75 3.73 -3.79
N GLY A 34 11.59 2.72 -4.02
CA GLY A 34 13.04 2.85 -4.03
C GLY A 34 13.71 2.47 -2.70
N ALA A 35 15.01 2.18 -2.76
CA ALA A 35 15.84 1.85 -1.59
C ALA A 35 16.84 2.98 -1.31
N GLY A 36 16.87 3.49 -0.08
CA GLY A 36 17.84 4.49 0.38
C GLY A 36 17.40 5.95 0.19
N VAL A 37 18.36 6.84 -0.12
CA VAL A 37 18.17 8.31 -0.14
C VAL A 37 17.25 8.82 -1.26
N HIS A 38 17.04 8.02 -2.30
CA HIS A 38 16.11 8.34 -3.40
C HIS A 38 14.74 7.66 -3.23
N SER A 39 14.33 7.41 -1.99
CA SER A 39 12.99 6.91 -1.70
C SER A 39 11.94 7.98 -1.97
N VAL A 40 10.91 7.61 -2.72
CA VAL A 40 9.78 8.49 -3.05
C VAL A 40 8.55 7.99 -2.31
N LYS A 41 7.92 8.87 -1.53
CA LYS A 41 6.62 8.60 -0.92
C LYS A 41 5.50 8.93 -1.90
N CYS A 42 4.55 8.02 -2.01
CA CYS A 42 3.38 8.14 -2.88
C CYS A 42 2.12 7.79 -2.08
N GLU A 43 1.06 8.54 -2.34
CA GLU A 43 -0.26 8.33 -1.74
C GLU A 43 -1.16 7.63 -2.75
N LEU A 44 -1.73 6.49 -2.36
CA LEU A 44 -2.73 5.75 -3.10
C LEU A 44 -4.10 6.07 -2.50
N ILE A 45 -5.02 6.55 -3.33
CA ILE A 45 -6.38 6.94 -2.94
C ILE A 45 -7.37 5.90 -3.48
N PRO A 46 -8.37 5.46 -2.69
CA PRO A 46 -9.36 4.51 -3.17
C PRO A 46 -10.14 5.09 -4.35
N THR A 47 -10.36 4.24 -5.35
CA THR A 47 -11.28 4.53 -6.46
C THR A 47 -12.70 4.75 -5.95
N ALA A 48 -13.53 5.45 -6.72
CA ALA A 48 -14.94 5.70 -6.36
C ALA A 48 -15.74 4.42 -6.10
N ASN A 49 -15.35 3.30 -6.74
CA ASN A 49 -15.98 2.00 -6.55
C ASN A 49 -15.39 1.21 -5.37
N GLY A 50 -14.30 1.68 -4.75
CA GLY A 50 -13.66 1.02 -3.61
C GLY A 50 -13.02 -0.33 -3.91
N MET A 51 -12.76 -0.65 -5.19
CA MET A 51 -12.20 -1.94 -5.62
C MET A 51 -10.69 -1.90 -5.84
N ALA A 52 -10.11 -0.71 -5.85
CA ALA A 52 -8.68 -0.48 -6.08
C ALA A 52 -8.26 0.86 -5.49
N TYR A 53 -6.96 1.03 -5.27
CA TYR A 53 -6.35 2.29 -4.87
C TYR A 53 -5.40 2.79 -5.97
N VAL A 54 -5.46 4.07 -6.31
CA VAL A 54 -4.69 4.67 -7.40
C VAL A 54 -3.84 5.80 -6.86
N GLY A 55 -2.60 5.90 -7.33
CA GLY A 55 -1.73 7.03 -7.04
C GLY A 55 -0.72 7.27 -8.14
N SER A 56 0.12 8.28 -7.95
CA SER A 56 1.20 8.59 -8.88
C SER A 56 2.55 8.42 -8.21
N ALA A 57 3.44 7.66 -8.86
CA ALA A 57 4.81 7.46 -8.46
C ALA A 57 5.76 7.79 -9.61
N MET A 58 6.74 8.66 -9.33
CA MET A 58 7.74 9.11 -10.31
C MET A 58 7.12 9.61 -11.63
N GLY A 59 5.92 10.22 -11.57
CA GLY A 59 5.20 10.72 -12.75
C GLY A 59 4.41 9.65 -13.52
N ARG A 60 4.33 8.42 -13.01
CA ARG A 60 3.54 7.32 -13.56
C ARG A 60 2.37 7.00 -12.66
N GLU A 61 1.24 6.62 -13.24
CA GLU A 61 0.10 6.13 -12.48
C GLU A 61 0.33 4.66 -12.08
N ILE A 62 0.06 4.38 -10.80
CA ILE A 62 0.14 3.06 -10.21
C ILE A 62 -1.18 2.71 -9.53
N VAL A 63 -1.59 1.46 -9.68
CA VAL A 63 -2.86 0.92 -9.20
C VAL A 63 -2.59 -0.28 -8.31
N TYR A 64 -3.12 -0.24 -7.11
CA TYR A 64 -3.19 -1.36 -6.20
C TYR A 64 -4.58 -2.00 -6.32
N GLU A 65 -4.65 -3.17 -6.94
CA GLU A 65 -5.89 -3.89 -7.27
C GLU A 65 -6.42 -4.66 -6.05
N HIS A 66 -6.70 -3.94 -4.96
CA HIS A 66 -7.33 -4.49 -3.76
C HIS A 66 -8.52 -3.63 -3.34
N SER A 67 -9.59 -4.33 -2.95
CA SER A 67 -10.80 -3.69 -2.44
C SER A 67 -10.59 -3.13 -1.04
N SER A 68 -11.32 -2.06 -0.72
CA SER A 68 -11.31 -1.46 0.63
C SER A 68 -11.65 -2.48 1.72
N GLU A 69 -12.51 -3.45 1.44
CA GLU A 69 -12.85 -4.54 2.37
C GLU A 69 -11.66 -5.46 2.65
N GLN A 70 -10.88 -5.82 1.63
CA GLN A 70 -9.67 -6.63 1.81
C GLN A 70 -8.59 -5.84 2.57
N VAL A 71 -8.44 -4.55 2.25
CA VAL A 71 -7.53 -3.65 2.97
C VAL A 71 -7.93 -3.52 4.44
N LYS A 72 -9.24 -3.48 4.73
CA LYS A 72 -9.77 -3.45 6.09
C LYS A 72 -9.43 -4.73 6.84
N ASP A 73 -9.72 -5.88 6.25
CA ASP A 73 -9.48 -7.19 6.85
C ASP A 73 -7.98 -7.39 7.16
N ASP A 74 -7.12 -7.03 6.21
CA ASP A 74 -5.67 -7.06 6.40
C ASP A 74 -5.21 -6.14 7.54
N LEU A 75 -5.77 -4.92 7.61
CA LEU A 75 -5.47 -3.97 8.68
C LEU A 75 -5.97 -4.45 10.06
N GLU A 76 -7.08 -5.18 10.12
CA GLU A 76 -7.61 -5.81 11.33
C GLU A 76 -6.72 -6.99 11.78
N LEU A 77 -6.27 -7.83 10.84
CA LEU A 77 -5.32 -8.92 11.08
C LEU A 77 -3.98 -8.40 11.60
N GLU A 78 -3.41 -7.38 10.95
CA GLU A 78 -2.16 -6.73 11.38
C GLU A 78 -2.27 -6.13 12.79
N ASN A 79 -3.37 -5.44 13.10
CA ASN A 79 -3.59 -4.87 14.43
C ASN A 79 -3.73 -5.93 15.52
N HIS A 80 -4.27 -7.10 15.18
CA HIS A 80 -4.43 -8.21 16.10
C HIS A 80 -3.07 -8.81 16.51
N ASP A 81 -2.14 -8.95 15.55
CA ASP A 81 -0.78 -9.49 15.79
C ASP A 81 0.06 -8.57 16.72
N TYR A 82 -0.12 -7.24 16.61
CA TYR A 82 0.55 -6.27 17.49
C TYR A 82 0.01 -6.21 18.93
N ARG A 83 -1.20 -6.73 19.22
CA ARG A 83 -1.73 -6.77 20.60
C ARG A 83 -1.18 -7.93 21.42
N ASP A 84 -0.79 -9.03 20.78
CA ASP A 84 -0.29 -10.22 21.49
C ASP A 84 1.18 -10.06 21.93
N SER A 85 1.99 -9.34 21.15
CA SER A 85 3.42 -9.13 21.40
C SER A 85 3.75 -8.23 22.61
N ARG A 86 2.77 -7.62 23.28
CA ARG A 86 2.94 -6.85 24.53
C ARG A 86 2.59 -7.61 25.82
N ARG A 87 2.25 -8.90 25.73
CA ARG A 87 1.91 -9.74 26.89
C ARG A 87 3.01 -10.73 27.31
N ARG A 88 4.27 -10.49 26.95
CA ARG A 88 5.38 -11.37 27.36
C ARG A 88 6.51 -10.61 28.02
#